data_AF-A0A7L2HWV4-F1
#
_entry.id   AF-A0A7L2HWV4-F1
#
_cell.length_a   1.000
_cell.length_b   1.000
_cell.length_c   1.000
_cell.angle_alpha   90.00
_cell.angle_beta   90.00
_cell.angle_gamma   90.00
#
_symmetry.space_group_name_H-M   'P 1'
#
loop_
_entity.id
_entity.type
_entity.pdbx_description
1 polymer ?
#
loop_
_entity_poly.entity_id
_entity_poly.type
_entity_poly.pdbx_seq_one_letter_code
_entity_poly.pdbx_strand_id
1 'polypeptide(L)'
;LCLLQLNEIITNPTEGQFWQVDHIKPVYGGGGQCSLENLQTLCTVCHRKRTAKQAQERSQMKRRSLATKYGCDITKFFVKM
;
A
#
# COMPACT_ATOMS: atom_id res chain seq x y z
N LEU A 1 3.87 -1.94 -15.72
CA LEU A 1 5.21 -1.33 -15.54
C LEU A 1 5.29 -0.14 -16.48
N CYS A 2 6.04 0.91 -16.17
CA CYS A 2 6.21 2.02 -17.12
C CYS A 2 7.31 1.66 -18.15
N LEU A 3 7.28 2.31 -19.31
CA LEU A 3 8.27 2.14 -20.39
C LEU A 3 9.71 2.35 -19.91
N LEU A 4 9.94 3.38 -19.10
CA LEU A 4 11.25 3.68 -18.52
C LEU A 4 11.81 2.49 -17.71
N GLN A 5 10.99 1.86 -16.89
CA GLN A 5 11.41 0.75 -16.06
C GLN A 5 11.62 -0.54 -16.87
N LEU A 6 10.85 -0.75 -17.94
CA LEU A 6 11.10 -1.86 -18.85
C LEU A 6 12.43 -1.69 -19.57
N ASN A 7 12.75 -0.47 -20.00
CA ASN A 7 14.04 -0.14 -20.59
C ASN A 7 15.20 -0.38 -19.61
N GLU A 8 15.02 -0.01 -18.35
CA GLU A 8 16.00 -0.25 -17.29
C GLU A 8 16.25 -1.75 -17.05
N ILE A 9 15.20 -2.56 -17.08
CA ILE A 9 15.32 -4.03 -16.95
C ILE A 9 16.15 -4.61 -18.12
N ILE A 10 15.99 -4.07 -19.33
CA ILE A 10 16.74 -4.52 -20.51
C ILE A 10 18.22 -4.12 -20.41
N THR A 11 18.52 -2.92 -19.92
CA THR A 11 19.89 -2.38 -19.91
C THR A 11 20.70 -2.77 -18.67
N ASN A 12 20.06 -2.93 -17.51
CA ASN A 12 20.70 -3.27 -16.25
C ASN A 12 19.73 -4.00 -15.30
N PRO A 13 19.51 -5.31 -15.49
CA PRO A 13 18.58 -6.06 -14.68
C PRO A 13 19.07 -6.20 -13.24
N THR A 14 18.19 -5.92 -12.28
CA THR A 14 18.43 -6.14 -10.84
C THR A 14 17.28 -6.93 -10.24
N GLU A 15 17.53 -7.70 -9.18
CA GLU A 15 16.55 -8.63 -8.62
C GLU A 15 15.24 -7.92 -8.19
N GLY A 16 15.38 -6.72 -7.63
CA GLY A 16 14.26 -5.89 -7.18
C GLY A 16 13.30 -5.45 -8.29
N GLN A 17 13.71 -5.51 -9.56
CA GLN A 17 12.82 -5.21 -10.68
C GLN A 17 11.83 -6.36 -10.97
N PHE A 18 12.14 -7.57 -10.52
CA PHE A 18 11.34 -8.77 -10.80
C PHE A 18 10.49 -9.18 -9.61
N TRP A 19 11.02 -9.08 -8.39
CA TRP A 19 10.32 -9.51 -7.19
C TRP A 19 10.55 -8.57 -6.00
N GLN A 20 9.64 -8.65 -5.04
CA GLN A 20 9.62 -7.87 -3.80
C GLN A 20 9.12 -8.74 -2.65
N VAL A 21 9.59 -8.45 -1.44
CA VAL A 21 8.99 -8.97 -0.21
C VAL A 21 7.78 -8.09 0.14
N ASP A 22 6.67 -8.72 0.50
CA ASP A 22 5.48 -8.03 0.99
C ASP A 22 4.95 -8.70 2.26
N HIS A 23 4.16 -7.96 3.04
CA HIS A 23 3.52 -8.49 4.23
C HIS A 23 2.27 -9.29 3.85
N ILE A 24 2.10 -10.51 4.38
CA ILE A 24 0.87 -11.31 4.25
C ILE A 24 -0.31 -10.55 4.88
N LYS A 25 -0.13 -10.07 6.11
CA LYS A 25 -1.02 -9.14 6.81
C LYS A 25 -0.39 -7.75 6.84
N PRO A 26 -1.01 -6.72 6.24
CA PRO A 26 -0.41 -5.40 6.16
C PRO A 26 -0.36 -4.68 7.52
N VAL A 27 0.60 -3.77 7.68
CA VAL A 27 0.83 -3.01 8.92
C VAL A 27 -0.42 -2.25 9.38
N TYR A 28 -1.14 -1.56 8.49
CA TYR A 28 -2.37 -0.83 8.85
C TYR A 28 -3.52 -1.74 9.29
N GLY A 29 -3.47 -3.03 8.97
CA GLY A 29 -4.39 -4.05 9.46
C GLY A 29 -3.92 -4.74 10.74
N GLY A 30 -2.87 -4.24 11.39
CA GLY A 30 -2.28 -4.84 12.58
C GLY A 30 -1.26 -5.95 12.29
N GLY A 31 -0.62 -5.95 11.12
CA GLY A 31 0.45 -6.88 10.73
C GLY A 31 1.85 -6.28 10.83
N GLY A 32 2.12 -5.47 11.85
CA GLY A 32 3.37 -4.72 12.03
C GLY A 32 4.58 -5.55 12.50
N GLN A 33 4.48 -6.88 12.50
CA GLN A 33 5.61 -7.74 12.83
C GLN A 33 6.39 -8.07 11.55
N CYS A 34 7.68 -7.74 11.53
CA CYS A 34 8.64 -8.18 10.50
C CYS A 34 9.05 -9.66 10.72
N SER A 35 8.15 -10.48 11.24
CA SER A 35 8.39 -11.91 11.38
C SER A 35 8.36 -12.57 10.00
N LEU A 36 9.26 -13.52 9.76
CA LEU A 36 9.36 -14.22 8.47
C LEU A 36 8.05 -14.92 8.09
N GLU A 37 7.27 -15.35 9.08
CA GLU A 37 5.94 -15.95 8.90
C GLU A 37 4.89 -14.99 8.32
N ASN A 38 5.10 -13.68 8.42
CA ASN A 38 4.20 -12.66 7.88
C ASN A 38 4.75 -12.05 6.58
N LEU A 39 5.80 -12.63 6.00
CA LEU A 39 6.38 -12.16 4.75
C LEU A 39 6.09 -13.14 3.60
N GLN A 40 5.84 -12.60 2.42
CA GLN A 40 5.61 -13.35 1.20
C GLN A 40 6.35 -12.72 0.02
N THR A 41 6.83 -13.55 -0.89
CA THR A 41 7.46 -13.09 -2.14
C THR A 41 6.37 -12.80 -3.18
N LEU A 42 6.43 -11.63 -3.80
CA LEU A 42 5.57 -11.23 -4.92
C LEU A 42 6.40 -10.78 -6.10
N CYS A 43 5.95 -11.07 -7.33
CA CYS A 43 6.50 -10.37 -8.48
C CYS A 43 6.17 -8.87 -8.40
N THR A 44 6.98 -8.01 -9.03
CA THR A 44 6.79 -6.55 -8.98
C THR A 44 5.43 -6.09 -9.50
N VAL A 45 4.83 -6.80 -10.46
CA VAL A 45 3.48 -6.51 -10.96
C VAL A 45 2.43 -6.79 -9.89
N CYS A 46 2.49 -7.94 -9.22
CA CYS A 46 1.58 -8.31 -8.14
C CYS A 46 1.75 -7.37 -6.94
N HIS A 47 3.00 -7.07 -6.58
CA HIS A 47 3.32 -6.14 -5.50
C HIS A 47 2.68 -4.77 -5.74
N ARG A 48 2.82 -4.19 -6.93
CA ARG A 48 2.23 -2.88 -7.26
C ARG A 48 0.71 -2.86 -7.18
N LYS A 49 0.04 -3.89 -7.71
CA LYS A 49 -1.42 -4.02 -7.61
C LYS A 49 -1.86 -4.02 -6.15
N ARG A 50 -1.14 -4.75 -5.30
CA ARG A 50 -1.39 -4.83 -3.87
C ARG A 50 -1.12 -3.50 -3.16
N THR A 51 0.01 -2.84 -3.42
CA THR A 51 0.31 -1.51 -2.86
C THR A 51 -0.78 -0.49 -3.21
N ALA A 52 -1.26 -0.46 -4.46
CA ALA A 52 -2.32 0.44 -4.88
C ALA A 52 -3.64 0.17 -4.16
N LYS A 53 -4.05 -1.11 -4.07
CA LYS A 53 -5.24 -1.53 -3.32
C LYS A 53 -5.16 -1.11 -1.84
N GLN A 54 -4.03 -1.40 -1.20
CA GLN A 54 -3.80 -1.03 0.20
C GLN A 54 -3.80 0.50 0.40
N ALA A 55 -3.27 1.28 -0.53
CA ALA A 55 -3.32 2.74 -0.46
C ALA A 55 -4.77 3.26 -0.51
N GLN A 56 -5.60 2.68 -1.39
CA GLN A 56 -7.03 3.00 -1.46
C GLN A 56 -7.74 2.64 -0.15
N GLU A 57 -7.52 1.45 0.39
CA GLU A 57 -8.11 1.00 1.65
C GLU A 57 -7.72 1.89 2.83
N ARG A 58 -6.43 2.26 2.93
CA ARG A 58 -5.95 3.21 3.96
C ARG A 58 -6.62 4.57 3.84
N SER A 59 -6.78 5.10 2.63
CA SER A 59 -7.47 6.37 2.40
C SER A 59 -8.93 6.30 2.85
N GLN A 60 -9.64 5.23 2.47
CA GLN A 60 -11.03 5.01 2.89
C GLN A 60 -11.17 4.89 4.42
N MET A 61 -10.27 4.15 5.07
CA MET A 61 -10.27 3.99 6.52
C MET A 61 -10.06 5.33 7.24
N LYS A 62 -9.10 6.16 6.76
CA LYS A 62 -8.90 7.51 7.29
C LYS A 62 -10.16 8.37 7.14
N ARG A 63 -10.79 8.36 5.97
CA ARG A 63 -12.03 9.11 5.72
C ARG A 63 -13.17 8.67 6.63
N ARG A 64 -13.36 7.35 6.82
CA ARG A 64 -14.36 6.80 7.75
C ARG A 64 -14.07 7.21 9.19
N SER A 65 -12.81 7.12 9.63
CA SER A 65 -12.40 7.54 10.97
C SER A 65 -12.68 9.02 11.23
N LEU A 66 -12.41 9.90 10.27
CA LEU A 66 -12.76 11.32 10.36
C LEU A 66 -14.26 11.53 10.46
N ALA A 67 -15.06 10.81 9.66
CA ALA A 67 -16.52 10.90 9.69
C ALA A 67 -17.10 10.47 11.05
N THR A 68 -16.59 9.38 11.63
CA THR A 68 -16.99 8.96 12.99
C THR A 68 -16.56 9.96 14.06
N LYS A 69 -15.33 10.50 13.97
CA LYS A 69 -14.77 11.41 14.97
C LYS A 69 -15.47 12.77 15.02
N TYR A 70 -15.91 13.29 13.88
CA TYR A 70 -16.58 14.59 13.79
C TYR A 70 -18.06 14.46 13.40
N GLY A 71 -18.67 13.28 13.56
CA GLY A 71 -20.04 13.02 13.13
C GLY A 71 -21.10 13.87 13.84
N CYS A 72 -20.78 14.41 15.03
CA CYS A 72 -21.65 15.35 15.75
C CYS A 72 -21.51 16.82 15.30
N ASP A 73 -20.50 17.16 14.49
CA ASP A 73 -20.20 18.52 14.04
C ASP A 73 -19.66 18.50 12.60
N ILE A 74 -20.59 18.60 11.65
CA ILE A 74 -20.29 18.54 10.21
C ILE A 74 -19.38 19.69 9.74
N THR A 75 -19.41 20.84 10.41
CA THR A 75 -18.52 21.97 10.14
C THR A 75 -17.06 21.61 10.39
N LYS A 76 -16.76 20.90 11.48
CA LYS A 76 -15.41 20.42 11.78
C LYS A 76 -14.93 19.30 10.85
N PHE A 77 -15.86 18.56 10.25
CA PHE A 77 -15.53 17.54 9.26
C PHE A 77 -14.96 18.14 7.96
N PHE A 78 -15.60 19.18 7.40
CA PHE A 78 -15.17 19.78 6.13
C PHE A 78 -13.91 20.64 6.21
N VAL A 79 -13.57 21.21 7.38
CA VAL A 79 -12.34 22.01 7.57
C VAL A 79 -11.07 21.15 7.60
N LYS A 80 -11.19 19.84 7.84
CA LYS A 80 -10.06 18.92 8.07
C LYS A 80 -9.87 17.87 6.96
N MET A 81 -10.72 17.92 5.92
CA MET A 81 -10.57 17.16 4.68
C MET A 81 -9.50 17.78 3.78
#